data_AF-A0A1I8AYE5-F1
#
_entry.id   AF-A0A1I8AYE5-F1
#
_cell.length_a   1.000
_cell.length_b   1.000
_cell.length_c   1.000
_cell.angle_alpha   90.00
_cell.angle_beta   90.00
_cell.angle_gamma   90.00
#
_symmetry.space_group_name_H-M   'P 1'
#
loop_
_entity.id
_entity.type
_entity.pdbx_description
1 polymer ?
#
loop_
_entity_poly.entity_id
_entity_poly.type
_entity_poly.pdbx_seq_one_letter_code
_entity_poly.pdbx_strand_id
1 'polypeptide(L)'
;MENQKNTSRLYDLWECEDNNLQNKRKSNRYVPSVLPPVTLPDEGISYNPPLGSYLDFIGKVVKEEEKISAEEERVEKKIRPNDDEFFNFGGLKEDLRFTIEGPLSIGDCKIEEEEPVENKEIKVEEKDKEKIRTRLRRKKKKNSKQISNLTTKTIDNQKKLQKQQLQSLKSLTKKVNSEYIQHLNKIKLKNKQWKIKNLTMRKKLGRGKFEPFEEPLITPKELPASLRCLTSASSSLIQERVKSLQQRNILSIGGVNKTTNIKNKLKIKFVEKRSVKLINEDSEII
;
A
#
# COMPACT_ATOMS: atom_id res chain seq x y z
N MET A 1 -15.98 -57.32 -44.76
CA MET A 1 -16.59 -55.98 -44.87
C MET A 1 -16.42 -55.29 -43.53
N GLU A 2 -15.18 -54.93 -43.20
CA GLU A 2 -14.85 -54.26 -41.94
C GLU A 2 -15.18 -52.78 -42.05
N ASN A 3 -16.06 -52.32 -41.16
CA ASN A 3 -16.44 -50.93 -41.01
C ASN A 3 -15.22 -50.12 -40.57
N GLN A 4 -14.65 -49.35 -41.49
CA GLN A 4 -13.70 -48.28 -41.19
C GLN A 4 -14.41 -47.22 -40.33
N LYS A 5 -14.28 -47.36 -39.01
CA LYS A 5 -14.68 -46.31 -38.06
C LYS A 5 -13.68 -45.16 -38.20
N ASN A 6 -14.16 -44.02 -38.70
CA ASN A 6 -13.45 -42.75 -38.76
C ASN A 6 -12.78 -42.42 -37.42
N THR A 7 -11.45 -42.52 -37.36
CA THR A 7 -10.60 -42.12 -36.22
C THR A 7 -10.22 -40.64 -36.26
N SER A 8 -11.08 -39.76 -36.77
CA SER A 8 -10.76 -38.36 -37.03
C SER A 8 -11.10 -37.37 -35.91
N ARG A 9 -11.39 -37.82 -34.68
CA ARG A 9 -11.59 -36.95 -33.50
C ARG A 9 -11.29 -37.70 -32.19
N LEU A 10 -10.02 -37.84 -31.81
CA LEU A 10 -9.67 -38.46 -30.52
C LEU A 10 -8.40 -37.86 -29.88
N TYR A 11 -8.22 -36.55 -30.02
CA TYR A 11 -7.35 -35.80 -29.13
C TYR A 11 -8.13 -34.58 -28.65
N ASP A 12 -8.57 -34.64 -27.40
CA ASP A 12 -9.00 -33.44 -26.70
C ASP A 12 -7.76 -32.62 -26.38
N LEU A 13 -7.51 -31.59 -27.19
CA LEU A 13 -6.40 -30.66 -27.01
C LEU A 13 -6.54 -29.81 -25.73
N TRP A 14 -7.68 -29.90 -25.03
CA TRP A 14 -8.02 -29.08 -23.87
C TRP A 14 -7.97 -29.83 -22.53
N GLU A 15 -7.80 -31.16 -22.51
CA GLU A 15 -7.68 -31.95 -21.26
C GLU A 15 -6.32 -31.78 -20.53
N CYS A 16 -5.38 -30.99 -21.06
CA CYS A 16 -4.08 -30.73 -20.43
C CYS A 16 -4.09 -29.59 -19.37
N GLU A 17 -5.26 -29.17 -18.91
CA GLU A 17 -5.40 -28.09 -17.94
C GLU A 17 -5.40 -28.69 -16.51
N ASP A 18 -4.22 -28.67 -15.87
CA ASP A 18 -4.02 -28.37 -14.43
C ASP A 18 -3.01 -29.24 -13.67
N ASN A 19 -2.62 -30.41 -14.17
CA ASN A 19 -1.91 -31.38 -13.30
C ASN A 19 -0.37 -31.39 -13.37
N ASN A 20 0.30 -30.50 -14.13
CA ASN A 20 1.78 -30.53 -14.18
C ASN A 20 2.47 -29.16 -14.28
N LEU A 21 2.29 -28.33 -13.25
CA LEU A 21 3.06 -27.10 -13.06
C LEU A 21 4.58 -27.34 -12.93
N GLN A 22 5.02 -28.57 -12.65
CA GLN A 22 6.43 -28.92 -12.44
C GLN A 22 7.22 -28.99 -13.77
N ASN A 23 6.57 -29.34 -14.88
CA ASN A 23 7.20 -29.47 -16.21
C ASN A 23 7.14 -28.20 -17.09
N LYS A 24 6.57 -27.09 -16.60
CA LYS A 24 6.60 -25.82 -17.35
C LYS A 24 8.01 -25.21 -17.29
N ARG A 25 8.54 -24.78 -18.45
CA ARG A 25 9.81 -24.03 -18.54
C ARG A 25 9.80 -22.88 -17.54
N LYS A 26 10.95 -22.61 -16.89
CA LYS A 26 11.06 -21.62 -15.80
C LYS A 26 10.53 -20.22 -16.21
N SER A 27 10.66 -19.85 -17.49
CA SER A 27 10.14 -18.61 -18.08
C SER A 27 8.61 -18.49 -18.02
N ASN A 28 7.87 -19.60 -18.15
CA ASN A 28 6.40 -19.61 -18.14
C ASN A 28 5.82 -19.55 -16.71
N ARG A 29 6.67 -19.55 -15.68
CA ARG A 29 6.23 -19.44 -14.27
C ARG A 29 6.12 -18.00 -13.79
N TYR A 30 6.78 -17.06 -14.46
CA TYR A 30 6.73 -15.65 -14.06
C TYR A 30 5.49 -14.99 -14.65
N VAL A 31 4.51 -14.71 -13.79
CA VAL A 31 3.30 -13.96 -14.15
C VAL A 31 3.50 -12.50 -13.71
N PRO A 32 3.65 -11.55 -14.66
CA PRO A 32 3.99 -10.17 -14.33
C PRO A 32 2.84 -9.39 -13.67
N SER A 33 1.58 -9.78 -13.93
CA SER A 33 0.37 -9.19 -13.37
C SER A 33 -0.79 -10.19 -13.35
N VAL A 34 -1.76 -9.97 -12.46
CA VAL A 34 -2.99 -10.79 -12.32
C VAL A 34 -4.15 -10.23 -13.14
N LEU A 35 -3.93 -9.11 -13.84
CA LEU A 35 -4.95 -8.47 -14.66
C LEU A 35 -5.37 -9.36 -15.85
N PRO A 36 -6.63 -9.31 -16.27
CA PRO A 36 -7.11 -10.10 -17.40
C PRO A 36 -6.36 -9.72 -18.68
N PRO A 37 -6.12 -10.68 -19.60
CA PRO A 37 -5.43 -10.40 -20.86
C PRO A 37 -6.17 -9.40 -21.75
N VAL A 38 -7.50 -9.47 -21.72
CA VAL A 38 -8.44 -8.66 -22.50
C VAL A 38 -9.38 -8.00 -21.51
N THR A 39 -9.44 -6.67 -21.54
CA THR A 39 -10.44 -5.88 -20.83
C THR A 39 -11.74 -5.96 -21.62
N LEU A 40 -12.85 -6.21 -20.92
CA LEU A 40 -14.17 -6.16 -21.53
C LEU A 40 -14.62 -4.68 -21.56
N PRO A 41 -15.15 -4.20 -22.68
CA PRO A 41 -15.69 -2.84 -22.75
C PRO A 41 -16.98 -2.73 -21.91
N ASP A 42 -17.28 -1.52 -21.45
CA ASP A 42 -18.55 -1.21 -20.81
C ASP A 42 -19.73 -1.36 -21.78
N GLU A 43 -20.88 -1.81 -21.28
CA GLU A 43 -22.11 -2.01 -22.08
C GLU A 43 -22.62 -0.71 -22.71
N GLY A 44 -22.36 0.44 -22.05
CA GLY A 44 -22.74 1.76 -22.51
C GLY A 44 -22.04 2.23 -23.79
N ILE A 45 -20.94 1.56 -24.19
CA ILE A 45 -20.21 1.83 -25.44
C ILE A 45 -20.82 1.10 -26.63
N SER A 46 -21.73 0.16 -26.37
CA SER A 46 -22.39 -0.57 -27.46
C SER A 46 -23.10 0.38 -28.42
N TYR A 47 -23.28 -0.09 -29.65
CA TYR A 47 -23.95 0.64 -30.73
C TYR A 47 -25.36 1.12 -30.35
N ASN A 48 -26.10 0.29 -29.58
CA ASN A 48 -27.45 0.57 -29.12
C ASN A 48 -27.57 0.17 -27.64
N PRO A 49 -27.02 0.99 -26.73
CA PRO A 49 -26.97 0.67 -25.31
C PRO A 49 -28.36 0.86 -24.68
N PRO A 50 -28.71 0.09 -23.65
CA PRO A 50 -29.87 0.42 -22.83
C PRO A 50 -29.63 1.78 -22.16
N LEU A 51 -30.69 2.59 -22.04
CA LEU A 51 -30.59 3.96 -21.55
C LEU A 51 -29.89 4.05 -20.18
N GLY A 52 -30.17 3.12 -19.27
CA GLY A 52 -29.52 3.05 -17.95
C GLY A 52 -28.00 2.89 -18.06
N SER A 53 -27.52 1.85 -18.76
CA SER A 53 -26.09 1.59 -18.92
C SER A 53 -25.36 2.72 -19.65
N TYR A 54 -26.03 3.40 -20.60
CA TYR A 54 -25.46 4.55 -21.30
C TYR A 54 -25.27 5.77 -20.38
N LEU A 55 -26.29 6.11 -19.59
CA LEU A 55 -26.21 7.20 -18.62
C LEU A 55 -25.18 6.92 -17.53
N ASP A 56 -25.08 5.66 -17.07
CA ASP A 56 -24.06 5.24 -16.13
C ASP A 56 -22.65 5.39 -16.71
N PHE A 57 -22.46 5.01 -17.98
CA PHE A 57 -21.20 5.17 -18.70
C PHE A 57 -20.82 6.65 -18.86
N ILE A 58 -21.73 7.50 -19.35
CA ILE A 58 -21.49 8.96 -19.41
C ILE A 58 -21.16 9.50 -18.02
N GLY A 59 -21.89 9.07 -16.99
CA GLY A 59 -21.64 9.48 -15.61
C GLY A 59 -20.25 9.12 -15.10
N LYS A 60 -19.65 8.01 -15.57
CA LYS A 60 -18.25 7.67 -15.28
C LYS A 60 -17.30 8.61 -16.01
N VAL A 61 -17.51 8.84 -17.30
CA VAL A 61 -16.67 9.72 -18.13
C VAL A 61 -16.68 11.15 -17.59
N VAL A 62 -17.85 11.71 -17.28
CA VAL A 62 -17.97 13.06 -16.70
C VAL A 62 -17.19 13.18 -15.39
N LYS A 63 -17.24 12.17 -14.51
CA LYS A 63 -16.44 12.17 -13.26
C LYS A 63 -14.93 12.10 -13.49
N GLU A 64 -14.49 11.54 -14.61
CA GLU A 64 -13.08 11.51 -14.98
C GLU A 64 -12.64 12.86 -15.54
N GLU A 65 -13.43 13.44 -16.44
CA GLU A 65 -13.23 14.79 -16.97
C GLU A 65 -13.23 15.86 -15.87
N GLU A 66 -14.17 15.82 -14.93
CA GLU A 66 -14.21 16.74 -13.79
C GLU A 66 -12.92 16.69 -12.95
N LYS A 67 -12.31 15.50 -12.80
CA LYS A 67 -11.02 15.37 -12.10
C LYS A 67 -9.89 16.00 -12.90
N ILE A 68 -9.85 15.77 -14.20
CA ILE A 68 -8.86 16.34 -15.10
C ILE A 68 -8.98 17.87 -15.08
N SER A 69 -10.17 18.42 -15.29
CA SER A 69 -10.44 19.86 -15.23
C SER A 69 -10.05 20.47 -13.87
N ALA A 70 -10.36 19.79 -12.75
CA ALA A 70 -9.98 20.26 -11.43
C ALA A 70 -8.46 20.17 -11.18
N GLU A 71 -7.75 19.23 -11.80
CA GLU A 71 -6.28 19.17 -11.75
C GLU A 71 -5.66 20.28 -12.59
N GLU A 72 -6.19 20.55 -13.78
CA GLU A 72 -5.80 21.65 -14.65
C GLU A 72 -5.99 23.00 -13.97
N GLU A 73 -7.15 23.26 -13.36
CA GLU A 73 -7.42 24.49 -12.62
C GLU A 73 -6.45 24.67 -11.44
N ARG A 74 -6.13 23.58 -10.72
CA ARG A 74 -5.14 23.62 -9.63
C ARG A 74 -3.73 23.91 -10.14
N VAL A 75 -3.35 23.38 -11.29
CA VAL A 75 -2.06 23.65 -11.92
C VAL A 75 -2.02 25.08 -12.43
N GLU A 76 -3.09 25.55 -13.07
CA GLU A 76 -3.22 26.90 -13.58
C GLU A 76 -3.15 27.93 -12.46
N LYS A 77 -3.86 27.73 -11.34
CA LYS A 77 -3.76 28.60 -10.15
C LYS A 77 -2.35 28.66 -9.55
N LYS A 78 -1.55 27.60 -9.69
CA LYS A 78 -0.16 27.56 -9.21
C LYS A 78 0.82 28.21 -10.18
N ILE A 79 0.54 28.13 -11.48
CA ILE A 79 1.37 28.75 -12.53
C ILE A 79 1.07 30.24 -12.62
N ARG A 80 -0.22 30.61 -12.50
CA ARG A 80 -0.64 32.00 -12.44
C ARG A 80 0.01 32.62 -11.21
N PRO A 81 0.89 33.61 -11.39
CA PRO A 81 1.41 34.36 -10.25
C PRO A 81 0.21 34.96 -9.48
N ASN A 82 0.21 34.84 -8.15
CA ASN A 82 -0.72 35.62 -7.34
C ASN A 82 -0.36 37.10 -7.56
N ASP A 83 -1.17 37.82 -8.33
CA ASP A 83 -0.95 39.24 -8.62
C ASP A 83 -0.81 40.05 -7.31
N ASP A 84 -1.46 39.61 -6.23
CA ASP A 84 -1.39 40.19 -4.89
C ASP A 84 -0.06 39.90 -4.15
N GLU A 85 0.67 38.84 -4.50
CA GLU A 85 1.97 38.50 -3.89
C GLU A 85 3.14 39.18 -4.60
N PHE A 86 3.04 39.47 -5.91
CA PHE A 86 4.08 40.19 -6.65
C PHE A 86 4.37 41.59 -6.10
N PHE A 87 3.37 42.25 -5.49
CA PHE A 87 3.55 43.53 -4.80
C PHE A 87 4.20 43.40 -3.41
N ASN A 88 4.23 42.20 -2.79
CA ASN A 88 4.67 41.99 -1.41
C ASN A 88 6.07 41.32 -1.27
N PHE A 89 6.69 40.87 -2.37
CA PHE A 89 8.04 40.28 -2.35
C PHE A 89 9.18 41.25 -1.97
N GLY A 90 8.87 42.54 -1.73
CA GLY A 90 9.81 43.48 -1.13
C GLY A 90 10.10 43.22 0.36
N GLY A 91 9.19 42.60 1.11
CA GLY A 91 9.30 42.44 2.58
C GLY A 91 9.58 41.02 3.09
N LEU A 92 9.25 39.97 2.32
CA LEU A 92 9.25 38.58 2.82
C LEU A 92 10.65 37.97 3.09
N LYS A 93 11.74 38.65 2.72
CA LYS A 93 13.11 38.18 3.03
C LYS A 93 13.51 38.42 4.48
N GLU A 94 12.79 39.29 5.21
CA GLU A 94 13.13 39.66 6.58
C GLU A 94 12.57 38.65 7.60
N ASP A 95 11.40 38.07 7.36
CA ASP A 95 10.72 37.17 8.32
C ASP A 95 11.40 35.80 8.46
N LEU A 96 12.08 35.31 7.42
CA LEU A 96 12.81 34.03 7.45
C LEU A 96 14.08 34.09 8.32
N ARG A 97 14.59 35.28 8.65
CA ARG A 97 15.77 35.42 9.51
C ARG A 97 15.44 35.30 10.99
N PHE A 98 14.23 35.69 11.42
CA PHE A 98 13.86 35.68 12.83
C PHE A 98 13.64 34.29 13.43
N THR A 99 13.33 33.28 12.62
CA THR A 99 13.02 31.93 13.13
C THR A 99 14.25 31.05 13.41
N ILE A 100 15.46 31.49 13.02
CA ILE A 100 16.69 30.67 13.13
C ILE A 100 17.50 31.03 14.40
N GLU A 101 17.27 32.19 15.03
CA GLU A 101 18.10 32.73 16.12
C GLU A 101 17.34 32.81 17.48
N GLY A 102 16.82 31.69 17.99
CA GLY A 102 16.21 31.62 19.32
C GLY A 102 16.88 30.58 20.24
N PRO A 103 17.53 30.95 21.36
CA PRO A 103 18.14 30.00 22.30
C PRO A 103 17.12 29.43 23.30
N LEU A 104 16.96 28.11 23.33
CA LEU A 104 16.21 27.38 24.38
C LEU A 104 17.04 27.27 25.66
N SER A 105 16.62 27.97 26.70
CA SER A 105 17.09 27.84 28.09
C SER A 105 16.49 26.58 28.73
N ILE A 106 17.36 25.68 29.19
CA ILE A 106 17.00 24.49 29.98
C ILE A 106 16.99 24.92 31.45
N GLY A 107 15.79 24.93 32.04
CA GLY A 107 15.53 25.37 33.40
C GLY A 107 15.96 24.37 34.48
N ASP A 108 16.50 24.93 35.56
CA ASP A 108 16.88 24.33 36.83
C ASP A 108 15.70 23.67 37.57
N CYS A 109 15.97 22.54 38.25
CA CYS A 109 15.14 22.03 39.35
C CYS A 109 16.05 21.42 40.44
N LYS A 110 16.26 22.20 41.52
CA LYS A 110 16.80 21.76 42.82
C LYS A 110 15.67 21.16 43.67
N ILE A 111 15.94 20.07 44.39
CA ILE A 111 15.12 19.60 45.51
C ILE A 111 16.06 19.13 46.63
N GLU A 112 15.89 19.72 47.82
CA GLU A 112 16.54 19.41 49.10
C GLU A 112 15.57 18.68 50.07
N GLU A 113 16.14 18.14 51.15
CA GLU A 113 15.54 17.70 52.45
C GLU A 113 14.91 16.28 52.49
N GLU A 114 15.07 15.42 53.52
CA GLU A 114 15.22 15.64 54.97
C GLU A 114 15.65 14.34 55.73
N GLU A 115 16.09 14.47 57.01
CA GLU A 115 16.72 13.48 57.91
C GLU A 115 15.78 12.46 58.63
N PRO A 116 16.30 11.37 59.27
CA PRO A 116 15.52 10.46 60.12
C PRO A 116 15.66 10.67 61.65
N VAL A 117 14.55 10.48 62.37
CA VAL A 117 14.37 10.63 63.83
C VAL A 117 14.65 9.34 64.64
N GLU A 118 15.23 9.52 65.83
CA GLU A 118 15.64 8.54 66.85
C GLU A 118 14.54 7.65 67.45
N ASN A 119 14.91 6.41 67.79
CA ASN A 119 14.12 5.45 68.57
C ASN A 119 14.42 5.55 70.08
N LYS A 120 13.38 5.62 70.91
CA LYS A 120 13.49 5.51 72.39
C LYS A 120 12.99 4.14 72.86
N GLU A 121 13.84 3.40 73.57
CA GLU A 121 13.51 2.14 74.23
C GLU A 121 12.89 2.38 75.63
N ILE A 122 11.86 1.59 75.98
CA ILE A 122 11.23 1.58 77.31
C ILE A 122 11.46 0.21 77.96
N LYS A 123 12.11 0.21 79.14
CA LYS A 123 12.26 -0.95 80.03
C LYS A 123 10.99 -1.14 80.88
N VAL A 124 10.57 -2.39 81.09
CA VAL A 124 9.53 -2.75 82.06
C VAL A 124 10.02 -3.91 82.94
N GLU A 125 9.89 -3.72 84.25
CA GLU A 125 10.32 -4.63 85.32
C GLU A 125 9.33 -5.78 85.57
N GLU A 126 9.86 -6.94 85.96
CA GLU A 126 9.11 -8.15 86.34
C GLU A 126 8.88 -8.23 87.86
N LYS A 127 7.65 -8.50 88.34
CA LYS A 127 7.42 -9.22 89.61
C LYS A 127 6.19 -10.15 89.61
N ASP A 128 6.33 -11.16 90.47
CA ASP A 128 5.37 -12.14 91.00
C ASP A 128 5.15 -13.45 90.21
N LYS A 129 5.78 -14.51 90.72
CA LYS A 129 5.71 -15.91 90.29
C LYS A 129 5.21 -16.65 91.54
N GLU A 130 3.95 -17.11 91.65
CA GLU A 130 3.73 -18.54 91.98
C GLU A 130 2.25 -19.02 91.91
N LYS A 131 1.22 -18.24 92.28
CA LYS A 131 -0.19 -18.64 92.01
C LYS A 131 -0.62 -18.43 90.54
N ILE A 132 0.25 -17.80 89.75
CA ILE A 132 -0.03 -17.45 88.36
C ILE A 132 0.21 -18.65 87.42
N ARG A 133 0.95 -19.70 87.83
CA ARG A 133 1.37 -20.81 86.95
C ARG A 133 0.22 -21.60 86.30
N THR A 134 -0.91 -21.84 86.99
CA THR A 134 -2.07 -22.58 86.42
C THR A 134 -2.98 -21.69 85.56
N ARG A 135 -3.19 -20.42 85.96
CA ARG A 135 -3.94 -19.42 85.16
C ARG A 135 -3.15 -18.98 83.92
N LEU A 136 -1.82 -18.83 84.04
CA LEU A 136 -0.88 -18.62 82.93
C LEU A 136 -0.85 -19.82 81.98
N ARG A 137 -0.90 -21.06 82.48
CA ARG A 137 -0.93 -22.25 81.61
C ARG A 137 -2.24 -22.35 80.83
N ARG A 138 -3.39 -22.03 81.44
CA ARG A 138 -4.69 -21.92 80.74
C ARG A 138 -4.72 -20.73 79.77
N LYS A 139 -4.19 -19.55 80.13
CA LYS A 139 -4.04 -18.40 79.22
C LYS A 139 -3.09 -18.71 78.06
N LYS A 140 -1.92 -19.33 78.30
CA LYS A 140 -0.98 -19.78 77.27
C LYS A 140 -1.63 -20.77 76.30
N LYS A 141 -2.42 -21.73 76.78
CA LYS A 141 -3.15 -22.70 75.93
C LYS A 141 -4.29 -22.06 75.13
N LYS A 142 -4.97 -21.04 75.68
CA LYS A 142 -5.97 -20.25 74.94
C LYS A 142 -5.31 -19.35 73.89
N ASN A 143 -4.23 -18.67 74.25
CA ASN A 143 -3.46 -17.83 73.34
C ASN A 143 -2.81 -18.68 72.24
N SER A 144 -2.26 -19.86 72.54
CA SER A 144 -1.68 -20.74 71.52
C SER A 144 -2.74 -21.22 70.51
N LYS A 145 -3.96 -21.53 70.98
CA LYS A 145 -5.10 -21.87 70.11
C LYS A 145 -5.60 -20.67 69.30
N GLN A 146 -5.62 -19.48 69.88
CA GLN A 146 -5.97 -18.26 69.13
C GLN A 146 -4.91 -17.94 68.08
N ILE A 147 -3.63 -18.04 68.41
CA ILE A 147 -2.53 -17.85 67.47
C ILE A 147 -2.60 -18.90 66.37
N SER A 148 -2.82 -20.19 66.67
CA SER A 148 -2.97 -21.23 65.63
C SER A 148 -4.19 -21.00 64.73
N ASN A 149 -5.29 -20.51 65.28
CA ASN A 149 -6.48 -20.20 64.51
C ASN A 149 -6.31 -18.94 63.65
N LEU A 150 -5.52 -17.97 64.12
CA LEU A 150 -5.17 -16.79 63.35
C LEU A 150 -4.19 -17.14 62.23
N THR A 151 -3.18 -17.97 62.49
CA THR A 151 -2.21 -18.40 61.47
C THR A 151 -2.86 -19.27 60.39
N THR A 152 -3.76 -20.18 60.75
CA THR A 152 -4.52 -20.97 59.75
C THR A 152 -5.40 -20.08 58.89
N LYS A 153 -6.11 -19.11 59.49
CA LYS A 153 -6.90 -18.12 58.74
C LYS A 153 -6.06 -17.24 57.82
N THR A 154 -4.88 -16.79 58.26
CA THR A 154 -3.99 -15.98 57.40
C THR A 154 -3.44 -16.79 56.24
N ILE A 155 -3.04 -18.05 56.48
CA ILE A 155 -2.59 -18.98 55.43
C ILE A 155 -3.72 -19.25 54.43
N ASP A 156 -4.95 -19.48 54.90
CA ASP A 156 -6.09 -19.74 54.02
C ASP A 156 -6.48 -18.50 53.20
N ASN A 157 -6.40 -17.31 53.79
CA ASN A 157 -6.60 -16.05 53.07
C ASN A 157 -5.52 -15.81 52.02
N GLN A 158 -4.25 -16.08 52.34
CA GLN A 158 -3.15 -16.02 51.37
C GLN A 158 -3.35 -17.00 50.21
N LYS A 159 -3.76 -18.25 50.51
CA LYS A 159 -4.09 -19.24 49.47
C LYS A 159 -5.25 -18.81 48.59
N LYS A 160 -6.29 -18.18 49.16
CA LYS A 160 -7.41 -17.61 48.38
C LYS A 160 -6.94 -16.48 47.47
N LEU A 161 -6.12 -15.56 47.97
CA LEU A 161 -5.55 -14.46 47.21
C LEU A 161 -4.70 -14.97 46.04
N GLN A 162 -3.81 -15.94 46.30
CA GLN A 162 -3.00 -16.59 45.26
C GLN A 162 -3.86 -17.26 44.19
N LYS A 163 -4.94 -17.96 44.58
CA LYS A 163 -5.89 -18.55 43.62
C LYS A 163 -6.56 -17.48 42.75
N GLN A 164 -6.98 -16.37 43.34
CA GLN A 164 -7.57 -15.24 42.60
C GLN A 164 -6.56 -14.61 41.63
N GLN A 165 -5.31 -14.42 42.06
CA GLN A 165 -4.23 -13.92 41.22
C GLN A 165 -3.95 -14.87 40.04
N LEU A 166 -3.92 -16.18 40.27
CA LEU A 166 -3.74 -17.18 39.20
C LEU A 166 -4.91 -17.18 38.20
N GLN A 167 -6.15 -17.00 38.67
CA GLN A 167 -7.32 -16.88 37.79
C GLN A 167 -7.28 -15.58 36.96
N SER A 168 -6.89 -14.47 37.59
CA SER A 168 -6.68 -13.19 36.90
C SER A 168 -5.61 -13.31 35.82
N LEU A 169 -4.46 -13.93 36.14
CA LEU A 169 -3.39 -14.21 35.17
C LEU A 169 -3.89 -15.05 34.00
N LYS A 170 -4.68 -16.10 34.23
CA LYS A 170 -5.29 -16.89 33.14
C LYS A 170 -6.22 -16.07 32.25
N SER A 171 -6.96 -15.12 32.82
CA SER A 171 -7.81 -14.22 32.03
C SER A 171 -6.98 -13.23 31.21
N LEU A 172 -5.88 -12.73 31.78
CA LEU A 172 -4.97 -11.79 31.13
C LEU A 172 -4.23 -12.47 29.97
N THR A 173 -3.70 -13.69 30.17
CA THR A 173 -3.02 -14.45 29.10
C THR A 173 -3.97 -14.76 27.95
N LYS A 174 -5.24 -15.08 28.22
CA LYS A 174 -6.26 -15.25 27.18
C LYS A 174 -6.49 -13.96 26.39
N LYS A 175 -6.60 -12.81 27.08
CA LYS A 175 -6.75 -11.50 26.43
C LYS A 175 -5.55 -11.18 25.54
N VAL A 176 -4.34 -11.26 26.08
CA VAL A 176 -3.09 -11.03 25.33
C VAL A 176 -2.98 -11.96 24.11
N ASN A 177 -3.28 -13.25 24.26
CA ASN A 177 -3.26 -14.18 23.14
C ASN A 177 -4.32 -13.84 22.09
N SER A 178 -5.52 -13.44 22.50
CA SER A 178 -6.58 -13.04 21.56
C SER A 178 -6.21 -11.78 20.77
N GLU A 179 -5.65 -10.77 21.44
CA GLU A 179 -5.16 -9.54 20.80
C GLU A 179 -3.98 -9.83 19.87
N TYR A 180 -3.06 -10.69 20.29
CA TYR A 180 -1.94 -11.13 19.47
C TYR A 180 -2.41 -11.83 18.18
N ILE A 181 -3.38 -12.76 18.28
CA ILE A 181 -3.96 -13.44 17.11
C ILE A 181 -4.67 -12.43 16.19
N GLN A 182 -5.47 -11.52 16.75
CA GLN A 182 -6.12 -10.48 15.96
C GLN A 182 -5.10 -9.58 15.24
N HIS A 183 -4.03 -9.19 15.93
CA HIS A 183 -2.95 -8.38 15.36
C HIS A 183 -2.23 -9.11 14.23
N LEU A 184 -1.88 -10.39 14.43
CA LEU A 184 -1.31 -11.24 13.38
C LEU A 184 -2.24 -11.36 12.18
N ASN A 185 -3.55 -11.53 12.40
CA ASN A 185 -4.53 -11.60 11.31
C ASN A 185 -4.62 -10.28 10.54
N LYS A 186 -4.58 -9.13 11.24
CA LYS A 186 -4.53 -7.81 10.60
C LYS A 186 -3.27 -7.64 9.74
N ILE A 187 -2.10 -8.04 10.26
CA ILE A 187 -0.84 -8.01 9.48
C ILE A 187 -0.94 -8.93 8.26
N LYS A 188 -1.43 -10.17 8.44
CA LYS A 188 -1.63 -11.11 7.34
C LYS A 188 -2.56 -10.55 6.27
N LEU A 189 -3.66 -9.91 6.67
CA LEU A 189 -4.61 -9.27 5.76
C LEU A 189 -3.95 -8.11 4.98
N LYS A 190 -3.23 -7.21 5.68
CA LYS A 190 -2.47 -6.13 5.05
C LYS A 190 -1.45 -6.66 4.05
N ASN A 191 -0.71 -7.69 4.42
CA ASN A 191 0.28 -8.32 3.54
C ASN A 191 -0.39 -8.95 2.30
N LYS A 192 -1.56 -9.59 2.45
CA LYS A 192 -2.35 -10.10 1.33
C LYS A 192 -2.81 -8.97 0.42
N GLN A 193 -3.39 -7.91 0.98
CA GLN A 193 -3.83 -6.73 0.22
C GLN A 193 -2.68 -6.05 -0.52
N TRP A 194 -1.51 -5.91 0.12
CA TRP A 194 -0.32 -5.36 -0.51
C TRP A 194 0.20 -6.25 -1.64
N LYS A 195 0.22 -7.58 -1.46
CA LYS A 195 0.57 -8.52 -2.53
C LYS A 195 -0.39 -8.43 -3.72
N ILE A 196 -1.69 -8.39 -3.46
CA ILE A 196 -2.71 -8.21 -4.50
C ILE A 196 -2.50 -6.88 -5.21
N LYS A 197 -2.38 -5.78 -4.46
CA LYS A 197 -2.12 -4.44 -5.00
C LYS A 197 -0.86 -4.42 -5.86
N ASN A 198 0.23 -5.07 -5.47
CA ASN A 198 1.46 -5.12 -6.27
C ASN A 198 1.34 -5.94 -7.56
N LEU A 199 0.40 -6.90 -7.59
CA LEU A 199 0.14 -7.75 -8.74
C LEU A 199 -0.90 -7.14 -9.69
N THR A 200 -1.81 -6.31 -9.18
CA THR A 200 -2.83 -5.60 -9.96
C THR A 200 -2.35 -4.22 -10.40
N MET A 201 -1.51 -3.56 -9.60
CA MET A 201 -0.96 -2.26 -9.96
C MET A 201 0.18 -2.38 -10.96
N ARG A 202 0.23 -1.38 -11.82
CA ARG A 202 1.27 -1.21 -12.81
C ARG A 202 2.59 -0.83 -12.13
N LYS A 203 3.68 -1.47 -12.57
CA LYS A 203 5.06 -1.12 -12.21
C LYS A 203 5.61 -0.11 -13.22
N LYS A 204 6.54 0.73 -12.78
CA LYS A 204 7.24 1.67 -13.66
C LYS A 204 8.27 0.91 -14.51
N LEU A 205 7.86 0.48 -15.70
CA LEU A 205 8.71 -0.16 -16.68
C LEU A 205 9.08 0.84 -17.78
N GLY A 206 10.34 1.29 -17.79
CA GLY A 206 10.84 2.30 -18.72
C GLY A 206 10.82 3.72 -18.15
N ARG A 207 10.93 4.72 -19.04
CA ARG A 207 11.10 6.13 -18.67
C ARG A 207 9.78 6.91 -18.65
N GLY A 208 8.79 6.50 -19.44
CA GLY A 208 7.53 7.22 -19.55
C GLY A 208 6.56 6.95 -18.41
N LYS A 209 5.56 7.83 -18.28
CA LYS A 209 4.40 7.67 -17.41
C LYS A 209 3.31 6.93 -18.19
N PHE A 210 2.51 6.13 -17.49
CA PHE A 210 1.38 5.46 -18.11
C PHE A 210 0.18 6.37 -18.11
N GLU A 211 -0.38 6.53 -19.29
CA GLU A 211 -1.73 7.07 -19.48
C GLU A 211 -2.63 5.89 -19.81
N PRO A 212 -3.76 5.71 -19.11
CA PRO A 212 -4.74 4.70 -19.45
C PRO A 212 -5.27 4.90 -20.88
N PHE A 213 -5.89 3.86 -21.43
CA PHE A 213 -6.58 3.99 -22.70
C PHE A 213 -7.90 4.72 -22.47
N GLU A 214 -8.12 5.82 -23.20
CA GLU A 214 -9.38 6.56 -23.17
C GLU A 214 -10.41 5.81 -24.03
N GLU A 215 -11.53 5.46 -23.41
CA GLU A 215 -12.60 4.75 -24.09
C GLU A 215 -13.34 5.70 -25.05
N PRO A 216 -13.63 5.28 -26.30
CA PRO A 216 -14.29 6.15 -27.26
C PRO A 216 -15.72 6.45 -26.78
N LEU A 217 -16.02 7.73 -26.56
CA LEU A 217 -17.34 8.19 -26.21
C LEU A 217 -18.18 8.44 -27.47
N ILE A 218 -19.39 7.88 -27.49
CA ILE A 218 -20.41 8.21 -28.49
C ILE A 218 -21.36 9.22 -27.84
N THR A 219 -21.42 10.44 -28.37
CA THR A 219 -22.33 11.47 -27.84
C THR A 219 -23.79 11.15 -28.20
N PRO A 220 -24.80 11.66 -27.48
CA PRO A 220 -26.20 11.33 -27.78
C PRO A 220 -26.66 11.78 -29.16
N LYS A 221 -25.99 12.79 -29.73
CA LYS A 221 -26.22 13.28 -31.10
C LYS A 221 -25.61 12.36 -32.16
N GLU A 222 -24.51 11.70 -31.80
CA GLU A 222 -23.80 10.74 -32.66
C GLU A 222 -24.31 9.31 -32.46
N LEU A 223 -25.17 9.08 -31.46
CA LEU A 223 -25.72 7.77 -31.18
C LEU A 223 -26.53 7.29 -32.42
N PRO A 224 -26.08 6.23 -33.09
CA PRO A 224 -26.59 5.90 -34.41
C PRO A 224 -27.93 5.16 -34.33
N ALA A 225 -28.91 5.59 -35.13
CA ALA A 225 -30.21 4.91 -35.22
C ALA A 225 -30.20 3.60 -36.04
N SER A 226 -29.24 3.44 -36.97
CA SER A 226 -29.01 2.19 -37.73
C SER A 226 -27.53 1.80 -37.79
N LEU A 227 -27.22 0.49 -37.87
CA LEU A 227 -25.85 -0.04 -38.06
C LEU A 227 -25.17 0.52 -39.31
N ARG A 228 -25.94 0.97 -40.31
CA ARG A 228 -25.39 1.62 -41.52
C ARG A 228 -24.87 3.02 -41.24
N CYS A 229 -25.38 3.66 -40.19
CA CYS A 229 -24.98 4.98 -39.72
C CYS A 229 -23.94 4.90 -38.61
N LEU A 230 -23.36 3.73 -38.35
CA LEU A 230 -22.16 3.61 -37.55
C LEU A 230 -21.06 4.40 -38.24
N THR A 231 -20.85 5.63 -37.78
CA THR A 231 -19.53 6.23 -37.86
C THR A 231 -18.60 5.23 -37.20
N SER A 232 -17.47 4.92 -37.84
CA SER A 232 -16.42 4.13 -37.20
C SER A 232 -15.92 4.92 -35.98
N ALA A 233 -16.64 4.83 -34.86
CA ALA A 233 -16.19 5.15 -33.51
C ALA A 233 -15.13 4.09 -33.16
N SER A 234 -14.09 4.08 -33.98
CA SER A 234 -13.07 3.07 -34.06
C SER A 234 -12.02 3.54 -33.08
N SER A 235 -12.14 3.11 -31.83
CA SER A 235 -10.96 2.94 -31.00
C SER A 235 -9.89 2.21 -31.82
N SER A 236 -8.66 2.71 -31.80
CA SER A 236 -7.56 1.94 -32.36
C SER A 236 -7.36 0.72 -31.47
N LEU A 237 -7.84 -0.44 -31.89
CA LEU A 237 -7.66 -1.72 -31.18
C LEU A 237 -6.18 -1.95 -30.85
N ILE A 238 -5.28 -1.51 -31.74
CA ILE A 238 -3.84 -1.58 -31.52
C ILE A 238 -3.44 -0.79 -30.27
N GLN A 239 -3.93 0.44 -30.12
CA GLN A 239 -3.65 1.27 -28.95
C GLN A 239 -4.20 0.61 -27.67
N GLU A 240 -5.43 0.11 -27.69
CA GLU A 240 -6.03 -0.61 -26.55
C GLU A 240 -5.17 -1.82 -26.15
N ARG A 241 -4.78 -2.66 -27.13
CA ARG A 241 -3.93 -3.84 -26.88
C ARG A 241 -2.55 -3.46 -26.35
N VAL A 242 -1.92 -2.44 -26.91
CA VAL A 242 -0.63 -1.94 -26.43
C VAL A 242 -0.74 -1.43 -25.00
N LYS A 243 -1.80 -0.67 -24.68
CA LYS A 243 -2.05 -0.14 -23.33
C LYS A 243 -2.35 -1.27 -22.34
N SER A 244 -3.13 -2.29 -22.72
CA SER A 244 -3.34 -3.50 -21.90
C SER A 244 -2.02 -4.24 -21.60
N LEU A 245 -1.16 -4.43 -22.61
CA LEU A 245 0.15 -5.05 -22.42
C LEU A 245 1.07 -4.21 -21.51
N GLN A 246 1.02 -2.89 -21.62
CA GLN A 246 1.74 -1.98 -20.75
C GLN A 246 1.21 -2.00 -19.31
N GLN A 247 -0.11 -2.01 -19.14
CA GLN A 247 -0.77 -2.10 -17.83
C GLN A 247 -0.42 -3.42 -17.12
N ARG A 248 -0.31 -4.51 -17.89
CA ARG A 248 0.11 -5.84 -17.43
C ARG A 248 1.61 -5.99 -17.16
N ASN A 249 2.40 -4.92 -17.31
CA ASN A 249 3.86 -4.91 -17.17
C ASN A 249 4.60 -5.85 -18.15
N ILE A 250 3.99 -6.13 -19.32
CA ILE A 250 4.62 -6.94 -20.38
C ILE A 250 5.43 -6.02 -21.31
N LEU A 251 4.86 -4.88 -21.69
CA LEU A 251 5.53 -3.87 -22.50
C LEU A 251 5.98 -2.68 -21.64
N SER A 252 7.17 -2.16 -21.95
CA SER A 252 7.66 -0.92 -21.37
C SER A 252 6.96 0.29 -22.01
N ILE A 253 6.98 1.43 -21.31
CA ILE A 253 6.58 2.71 -21.89
C ILE A 253 7.83 3.47 -22.32
N GLY A 254 7.87 3.80 -23.61
CA GLY A 254 8.79 4.79 -24.13
C GLY A 254 8.56 6.13 -23.45
N GLY A 255 9.62 6.75 -22.91
CA GLY A 255 9.52 8.14 -22.47
C GLY A 255 9.22 9.05 -23.66
N VAL A 256 9.06 10.36 -23.39
CA VAL A 256 8.99 11.37 -24.45
C VAL A 256 10.13 11.09 -25.44
N ASN A 257 9.76 10.60 -26.62
CA ASN A 257 10.71 10.30 -27.68
C ASN A 257 11.36 11.65 -27.97
N LYS A 258 12.61 11.84 -27.55
CA LYS A 258 13.43 12.91 -28.11
C LYS A 258 13.45 12.56 -29.58
N THR A 259 12.64 13.26 -30.38
CA THR A 259 12.52 13.06 -31.81
C THR A 259 13.90 12.71 -32.31
N THR A 260 14.02 11.53 -32.93
CA THR A 260 15.24 11.00 -33.51
C THR A 260 15.64 11.82 -34.74
N ASN A 261 15.62 13.14 -34.62
CA ASN A 261 16.65 13.96 -35.23
C ASN A 261 17.92 13.37 -34.65
N ILE A 262 18.47 12.37 -35.34
CA ILE A 262 19.77 11.80 -35.07
C ILE A 262 20.67 13.01 -35.27
N LYS A 263 20.87 13.77 -34.20
CA LYS A 263 21.81 14.87 -34.19
C LYS A 263 23.13 14.15 -34.31
N ASN A 264 23.62 14.07 -35.54
CA ASN A 264 24.97 13.60 -35.80
C ASN A 264 25.85 14.51 -34.96
N LYS A 265 26.38 13.97 -33.85
CA LYS A 265 27.22 14.74 -32.92
C LYS A 265 28.43 15.30 -33.67
N LEU A 266 28.82 14.63 -34.75
CA LEU A 266 29.90 15.00 -35.65
C LEU A 266 29.31 15.56 -36.95
N LYS A 267 29.95 16.62 -37.48
CA LYS A 267 29.64 17.13 -38.82
C LYS A 267 29.98 16.05 -39.85
N ILE A 268 29.02 15.67 -40.70
CA ILE A 268 29.29 14.81 -41.84
C ILE A 268 30.17 15.60 -42.81
N LYS A 269 31.38 15.11 -43.09
CA LYS A 269 32.24 15.69 -44.12
C LYS A 269 31.83 15.10 -45.46
N PHE A 270 31.21 15.91 -46.30
CA PHE A 270 31.01 15.57 -47.71
C PHE A 270 32.33 15.75 -48.44
N VAL A 271 32.85 14.66 -49.01
CA VAL A 271 34.06 14.67 -49.84
C VAL A 271 33.66 14.14 -51.20
N GLU A 272 33.87 14.96 -52.23
CA GLU A 272 33.72 14.52 -53.61
C GLU A 272 34.75 13.44 -53.93
N LYS A 273 34.31 12.37 -54.60
CA LYS A 273 35.22 11.32 -55.05
C LYS A 273 36.17 11.89 -56.10
N ARG A 274 37.44 11.50 -56.04
CA ARG A 274 38.47 11.94 -56.99
C ARG A 274 38.10 11.65 -58.44
N SER A 275 37.40 10.54 -58.71
CA SER A 275 36.91 10.20 -60.05
C SER A 275 35.94 11.23 -60.61
N VAL A 276 35.06 11.80 -59.78
CA VAL A 276 34.08 12.83 -60.18
C VAL A 276 34.76 14.17 -60.41
N LYS A 277 35.80 14.47 -59.63
CA LYS A 277 36.59 15.70 -59.74
C LYS A 277 37.49 15.76 -60.99
N LEU A 278 37.77 14.62 -61.62
CA LEU A 278 38.64 14.51 -62.79
C LEU A 278 37.87 14.51 -64.12
N ILE A 279 36.53 14.55 -64.07
CA ILE A 279 35.68 14.66 -65.26
C ILE A 279 35.68 16.15 -65.66
N ASN A 280 36.26 16.45 -66.82
CA ASN A 280 36.30 17.78 -67.43
C ASN A 280 35.35 17.81 -68.64
N GLU A 281 35.06 18.99 -69.19
CA GLU A 281 34.16 19.13 -70.35
C GLU A 281 34.61 18.30 -71.57
N ASP A 282 35.91 18.01 -71.67
CA ASP A 282 36.52 17.22 -72.75
C ASP A 282 36.68 15.73 -72.43
N SER A 283 36.27 15.26 -71.25
CA SER A 283 36.35 13.83 -70.94
C SER A 283 35.19 13.08 -71.61
N GLU A 284 35.49 12.32 -72.66
CA GLU A 284 34.53 11.44 -73.32
C GLU A 284 34.01 10.39 -72.33
N ILE A 285 32.68 10.38 -72.15
CA ILE A 285 31.98 9.39 -71.35
C ILE A 285 31.88 8.12 -72.21
N ILE A 286 32.55 7.05 -71.80
CA ILE A 286 32.40 5.70 -72.38
C ILE A 286 31.22 5.00 -71.71
#